data_AF-A0A8T3ZED1-F1
#
_entry.id   AF-A0A8T3ZED1-F1
#
_cell.length_a   1.000
_cell.length_b   1.000
_cell.length_c   1.000
_cell.angle_alpha   90.00
_cell.angle_beta   90.00
_cell.angle_gamma   90.00
#
_symmetry.space_group_name_H-M   'P 1'
#
loop_
_entity.id
_entity.type
_entity.pdbx_description
1 polymer ?
#
loop_
_entity_poly.entity_id
_entity_poly.type
_entity_poly.pdbx_seq_one_letter_code
_entity_poly.pdbx_strand_id
1 'polypeptide(L)'
;MARRRSRREKKKTDDVQAELAEAPAISPDVESALAAKLSQWTSDGFNVSSLEEMLKAKDAAVVKAVDDAEANIKAIGELKGLLSSMNITGLDSDAEALLVSMKDPTRMQDIQGGFETLKRKARARDMSSELDGITLPALKERVERLKANLTSDVSRMEEYETELADIRRIFKEQFFTESVAVEIEKEPAPKLQEAATKKPERPAEPMIVNDIFLIHKDGKFISHHTTRTTGREEQTEIFSDLRTVRNYLKSPKYMPRRLNVINLNQKKIVVLSGNYLVVMLTVTGDVNPWTDRIVGKVINLMEREDEPALRTFAGDPSSVKSAGKYMTALLYACVRLGKGGNGAPPQ
;
A
#
# COMPACT_ATOMS: atom_id res chain seq x y z
N MET A 1 40.59 20.19 -52.76
CA MET A 1 41.19 19.34 -51.70
C MET A 1 40.32 18.09 -51.42
N ALA A 2 40.18 17.15 -52.36
CA ALA A 2 39.25 16.02 -52.19
C ALA A 2 39.82 14.63 -52.60
N ARG A 3 41.12 14.54 -52.92
CA ARG A 3 41.73 13.29 -53.45
C ARG A 3 42.68 12.55 -52.50
N ARG A 4 42.79 12.96 -51.22
CA ARG A 4 43.70 12.34 -50.24
C ARG A 4 43.04 11.50 -49.13
N ARG A 5 41.70 11.46 -49.02
CA ARG A 5 41.01 10.65 -47.99
C ARG A 5 40.72 9.20 -48.41
N SER A 6 40.56 8.93 -49.71
CA SER A 6 40.20 7.59 -50.23
C SER A 6 41.30 6.51 -50.08
N ARG A 7 42.58 6.89 -49.89
CA ARG A 7 43.68 5.93 -49.71
C ARG A 7 43.89 5.45 -48.27
N ARG A 8 43.28 6.09 -47.27
CA ARG A 8 43.41 5.70 -45.85
C ARG A 8 42.33 4.72 -45.37
N GLU A 9 41.20 4.64 -46.07
CA GLU A 9 40.13 3.67 -45.74
C GLU A 9 40.40 2.27 -46.32
N LYS A 10 41.01 2.17 -47.50
CA LYS A 10 41.42 0.85 -48.06
C LYS A 10 42.52 0.15 -47.26
N LYS A 11 43.45 0.91 -46.66
CA LYS A 11 44.52 0.30 -45.85
C LYS A 11 44.08 -0.17 -44.46
N LYS A 12 42.86 0.18 -44.02
CA LYS A 12 42.29 -0.26 -42.75
C LYS A 12 41.37 -1.48 -42.88
N THR A 13 41.01 -1.84 -44.11
CA THR A 13 40.20 -3.03 -44.41
C THR A 13 41.07 -4.25 -44.69
N ASP A 14 42.25 -4.07 -45.29
CA ASP A 14 43.18 -5.17 -45.56
C ASP A 14 43.95 -5.65 -44.31
N ASP A 15 44.20 -4.77 -43.31
CA ASP A 15 44.86 -5.16 -42.05
C ASP A 15 43.90 -5.81 -41.03
N VAL A 16 42.58 -5.78 -41.25
CA VAL A 16 41.60 -6.49 -40.39
C VAL A 16 41.31 -7.90 -40.91
N GLN A 17 41.65 -8.20 -42.18
CA GLN A 17 41.50 -9.55 -42.75
C GLN A 17 42.69 -10.47 -42.48
N ALA A 18 43.83 -9.95 -42.00
CA ALA A 18 45.02 -10.75 -41.72
C ALA A 18 45.09 -11.27 -40.26
N GLU A 19 44.13 -10.91 -39.41
CA GLU A 19 44.03 -11.38 -38.01
C GLU A 19 42.90 -12.41 -37.81
N LEU A 20 42.38 -13.02 -38.89
CA LEU A 20 41.79 -14.36 -38.82
C LEU A 20 42.92 -15.39 -38.69
N ALA A 21 43.69 -15.27 -37.61
CA ALA A 21 44.50 -16.37 -37.13
C ALA A 21 43.57 -17.53 -36.83
N GLU A 22 43.92 -18.72 -37.33
CA GLU A 22 43.23 -19.98 -37.06
C GLU A 22 42.83 -20.02 -35.58
N ALA A 23 41.53 -20.00 -35.30
CA ALA A 23 41.05 -20.13 -33.93
C ALA A 23 41.69 -21.37 -33.33
N PRO A 24 42.33 -21.28 -32.15
CA PRO A 24 43.10 -22.38 -31.59
C PRO A 24 42.18 -23.60 -31.50
N ALA A 25 42.58 -24.67 -32.19
CA ALA A 25 41.84 -25.93 -32.17
C ALA A 25 41.68 -26.39 -30.71
N ILE A 26 40.46 -26.79 -30.35
CA ILE A 26 40.15 -27.31 -29.02
C ILE A 26 41.04 -28.52 -28.75
N SER A 27 41.73 -28.54 -27.61
CA SER A 27 42.56 -29.70 -27.26
C SER A 27 41.67 -30.92 -26.96
N PRO A 28 42.14 -32.16 -27.25
CA PRO A 28 41.36 -33.37 -26.99
C PRO A 28 40.88 -33.52 -25.54
N ASP A 29 41.69 -33.06 -24.58
CA ASP A 29 41.34 -33.09 -23.16
C ASP A 29 40.15 -32.16 -22.82
N VAL A 30 40.12 -30.97 -23.43
CA VAL A 30 39.01 -30.02 -23.27
C VAL A 30 37.75 -30.54 -23.96
N GLU A 31 37.88 -31.11 -25.16
CA GLU A 31 36.77 -31.72 -25.90
C GLU A 31 36.10 -32.84 -25.07
N SER A 32 36.90 -33.73 -24.48
CA SER A 32 36.38 -34.82 -23.62
C SER A 32 35.69 -34.29 -22.36
N ALA A 33 36.23 -33.24 -21.72
CA ALA A 33 35.64 -32.64 -20.53
C ALA A 33 34.29 -31.97 -20.85
N LEU A 34 34.21 -31.24 -21.96
CA LEU A 34 32.97 -30.61 -22.42
C LEU A 34 31.91 -31.66 -22.78
N ALA A 35 32.29 -32.74 -23.49
CA ALA A 35 31.36 -33.82 -23.82
C ALA A 35 30.76 -34.49 -22.57
N ALA A 36 31.58 -34.75 -21.55
CA ALA A 36 31.12 -35.31 -20.29
C ALA A 36 30.11 -34.38 -19.59
N LYS A 37 30.39 -33.07 -19.57
CA LYS A 37 29.50 -32.05 -18.98
C LYS A 37 28.17 -31.93 -19.72
N LEU A 38 28.18 -31.92 -21.06
CA LEU A 38 26.96 -31.90 -21.88
C LEU A 38 26.12 -33.17 -21.68
N SER A 39 26.77 -34.33 -21.56
CA SER A 39 26.09 -35.60 -21.26
C SER A 39 25.42 -35.58 -19.88
N GLN A 40 26.08 -34.99 -18.88
CA GLN A 40 25.48 -34.79 -17.57
C GLN A 40 24.24 -33.89 -17.65
N TRP A 41 24.33 -32.73 -18.30
CA TRP A 41 23.18 -31.82 -18.44
C TRP A 41 22.01 -32.42 -19.22
N THR A 42 22.31 -33.24 -20.24
CA THR A 42 21.28 -34.01 -20.95
C THR A 42 20.57 -34.97 -20.00
N SER A 43 21.32 -35.63 -19.11
CA SER A 43 20.78 -36.54 -18.09
C SER A 43 19.95 -35.80 -17.05
N ASP A 44 20.31 -34.54 -16.73
CA ASP A 44 19.55 -33.64 -15.87
C ASP A 44 18.30 -33.05 -16.56
N GLY A 45 18.07 -33.38 -17.84
CA GLY A 45 16.89 -33.00 -18.61
C GLY A 45 16.99 -31.69 -19.37
N PHE A 46 18.19 -31.13 -19.54
CA PHE A 46 18.43 -29.96 -20.37
C PHE A 46 18.61 -30.36 -21.85
N ASN A 47 18.13 -29.52 -22.75
CA ASN A 47 18.37 -29.60 -24.18
C ASN A 47 19.66 -28.85 -24.51
N VAL A 48 20.71 -29.60 -24.84
CA VAL A 48 22.04 -29.07 -25.17
C VAL A 48 22.45 -29.35 -26.62
N SER A 49 21.51 -29.73 -27.49
CA SER A 49 21.81 -30.17 -28.87
C SER A 49 22.61 -29.14 -29.67
N SER A 50 22.32 -27.85 -29.51
CA SER A 50 23.09 -26.79 -30.18
C SER A 50 24.57 -26.75 -29.74
N LEU A 51 24.85 -27.02 -28.46
CA LEU A 51 26.21 -27.06 -27.93
C LEU A 51 26.95 -28.33 -28.39
N GLU A 52 26.23 -29.46 -28.48
CA GLU A 52 26.78 -30.70 -29.04
C GLU A 52 27.16 -30.56 -30.52
N GLU A 53 26.35 -29.85 -31.30
CA GLU A 53 26.66 -29.55 -32.71
C GLU A 53 27.89 -28.65 -32.84
N MET A 54 28.00 -27.60 -32.02
CA MET A 54 29.19 -26.74 -31.97
C MET A 54 30.46 -27.52 -31.58
N LEU A 55 30.34 -28.45 -30.62
CA LEU A 55 31.44 -29.31 -30.19
C LEU A 55 31.89 -30.25 -31.33
N LYS A 56 30.94 -30.88 -32.03
CA LYS A 56 31.23 -31.74 -33.20
C LYS A 56 31.89 -30.97 -34.33
N ALA A 57 31.50 -29.71 -34.52
CA ALA A 57 32.09 -28.81 -35.51
C ALA A 57 33.49 -28.30 -35.11
N LYS A 58 33.96 -28.60 -33.88
CA LYS A 58 35.22 -28.09 -33.30
C LYS A 58 35.30 -26.56 -33.29
N ASP A 59 34.15 -25.90 -33.12
CA ASP A 59 34.08 -24.44 -33.04
C ASP A 59 34.68 -23.97 -31.71
N ALA A 60 35.75 -23.19 -31.75
CA ALA A 60 36.39 -22.64 -30.56
C ALA A 60 35.43 -21.81 -29.68
N ALA A 61 34.34 -21.29 -30.24
CA ALA A 61 33.30 -20.58 -29.48
C ALA A 61 32.53 -21.50 -28.51
N VAL A 62 32.59 -22.83 -28.69
CA VAL A 62 31.85 -23.79 -27.84
C VAL A 62 32.27 -23.73 -26.37
N VAL A 63 33.54 -23.45 -26.08
CA VAL A 63 34.04 -23.34 -24.70
C VAL A 63 33.28 -22.23 -23.97
N LYS A 64 33.24 -21.04 -24.57
CA LYS A 64 32.51 -19.90 -24.02
C LYS A 64 31.01 -20.17 -23.94
N ALA A 65 30.43 -20.78 -24.98
CA ALA A 65 29.00 -21.09 -25.00
C ALA A 65 28.61 -22.08 -23.89
N VAL A 66 29.47 -23.05 -23.56
CA VAL A 66 29.27 -23.98 -22.44
C VAL A 66 29.41 -23.26 -21.11
N ASP A 67 30.38 -22.37 -20.93
CA ASP A 67 30.52 -21.59 -19.70
C ASP A 67 29.30 -20.67 -19.47
N ASP A 68 28.82 -20.00 -20.52
CA ASP A 68 27.60 -19.19 -20.48
C ASP A 68 26.37 -20.05 -20.15
N ALA A 69 26.26 -21.24 -20.73
CA ALA A 69 25.17 -22.19 -20.45
C ALA A 69 25.19 -22.70 -19.01
N GLU A 70 26.36 -22.92 -18.41
CA GLU A 70 26.49 -23.32 -17.01
C GLU A 70 25.94 -22.25 -16.07
N ALA A 71 26.31 -20.98 -16.31
CA ALA A 71 25.77 -19.85 -15.55
C ALA A 71 24.24 -19.76 -15.70
N ASN A 72 23.73 -19.98 -16.92
CA ASN A 72 22.30 -19.96 -17.20
C ASN A 72 21.56 -21.12 -16.52
N ILE A 73 22.12 -22.33 -16.46
CA ILE A 73 21.54 -23.48 -15.75
C ILE A 73 21.36 -23.16 -14.26
N LYS A 74 22.37 -22.54 -13.64
CA LYS A 74 22.26 -22.09 -12.25
C LYS A 74 21.14 -21.07 -12.07
N ALA A 75 21.08 -20.06 -12.94
CA ALA A 75 20.02 -19.05 -12.91
C ALA A 75 18.62 -19.64 -13.15
N ILE A 76 18.49 -20.63 -14.03
CA ILE A 76 17.24 -21.38 -14.25
C ILE A 76 16.83 -22.11 -12.97
N GLY A 77 17.78 -22.69 -12.23
CA GLY A 77 17.51 -23.31 -10.92
C GLY A 77 16.90 -22.33 -9.92
N GLU A 78 17.43 -21.11 -9.85
CA GLU A 78 16.89 -20.04 -8.99
C GLU A 78 15.48 -19.61 -9.43
N LEU A 79 15.26 -19.43 -10.75
CA LEU A 79 13.95 -19.10 -11.30
C LEU A 79 12.90 -20.19 -11.05
N LYS A 80 13.27 -21.48 -11.13
CA LYS A 80 12.37 -22.61 -10.78
C LYS A 80 11.97 -22.56 -9.30
N GLY A 81 12.91 -22.21 -8.42
CA GLY A 81 12.62 -22.01 -6.99
C GLY A 81 11.61 -20.89 -6.77
N LEU A 82 11.81 -19.75 -7.42
CA LEU A 82 10.87 -18.62 -7.36
C LEU A 82 9.50 -18.99 -7.92
N LEU A 83 9.45 -19.65 -9.09
CA LEU A 83 8.22 -20.10 -9.73
C LEU A 83 7.40 -21.03 -8.82
N SER A 84 8.08 -21.93 -8.11
CA SER A 84 7.44 -22.87 -7.17
C SER A 84 6.82 -22.17 -5.95
N SER A 85 7.31 -21.00 -5.59
CA SER A 85 6.77 -20.20 -4.47
C SER A 85 5.63 -19.26 -4.88
N MET A 86 5.43 -19.06 -6.19
CA MET A 86 4.41 -18.15 -6.71
C MET A 86 3.04 -18.85 -6.77
N ASN A 87 1.98 -18.09 -6.48
CA ASN A 87 0.61 -18.58 -6.68
C ASN A 87 0.25 -18.53 -8.17
N ILE A 88 0.46 -19.63 -8.89
CA ILE A 88 0.20 -19.76 -10.33
C ILE A 88 -1.21 -20.24 -10.72
N THR A 89 -2.13 -20.34 -9.76
CA THR A 89 -3.51 -20.82 -10.01
C THR A 89 -4.17 -20.13 -11.23
N GLY A 90 -4.55 -20.89 -12.27
CA GLY A 90 -5.16 -20.35 -13.48
C GLY A 90 -4.18 -19.76 -14.50
N LEU A 91 -2.87 -19.92 -14.27
CA LEU A 91 -1.78 -19.59 -15.20
C LEU A 91 -0.96 -20.85 -15.55
N ASP A 92 -1.57 -22.03 -15.41
CA ASP A 92 -0.89 -23.33 -15.52
C ASP A 92 -0.24 -23.51 -16.90
N SER A 93 -0.95 -23.15 -17.97
CA SER A 93 -0.42 -23.23 -19.34
C SER A 93 0.78 -22.32 -19.59
N ASP A 94 0.79 -21.11 -19.04
CA ASP A 94 1.92 -20.18 -19.17
C ASP A 94 3.13 -20.69 -18.37
N ALA A 95 2.89 -21.22 -17.17
CA ALA A 95 3.92 -21.81 -16.32
C ALA A 95 4.55 -23.05 -16.96
N GLU A 96 3.74 -23.94 -17.56
CA GLU A 96 4.21 -25.11 -18.30
C GLU A 96 5.05 -24.71 -19.52
N ALA A 97 4.60 -23.73 -20.31
CA ALA A 97 5.35 -23.22 -21.46
C ALA A 97 6.71 -22.63 -21.05
N LEU A 98 6.75 -21.95 -19.91
CA LEU A 98 7.99 -21.42 -19.34
C LEU A 98 8.92 -22.55 -18.86
N LEU A 99 8.39 -23.58 -18.19
CA LEU A 99 9.16 -24.76 -17.75
C LEU A 99 9.74 -25.55 -18.93
N VAL A 100 9.03 -25.63 -20.05
CA VAL A 100 9.55 -26.21 -21.29
C VAL A 100 10.69 -25.37 -21.84
N SER A 101 10.54 -24.04 -21.85
CA SER A 101 11.59 -23.12 -22.31
C SER A 101 12.84 -23.19 -21.43
N MET A 102 12.67 -23.39 -20.11
CA MET A 102 13.76 -23.59 -19.14
C MET A 102 14.58 -24.86 -19.35
N LYS A 103 14.19 -25.76 -20.26
CA LYS A 103 15.03 -26.90 -20.64
C LYS A 103 16.19 -26.47 -21.53
N ASP A 104 16.13 -25.33 -22.20
CA ASP A 104 17.19 -24.85 -23.09
C ASP A 104 17.96 -23.69 -22.44
N PRO A 105 19.17 -23.92 -21.90
CA PRO A 105 19.95 -22.89 -21.22
C PRO A 105 20.52 -21.83 -22.15
N THR A 106 20.46 -22.00 -23.47
CA THR A 106 20.92 -20.98 -24.42
C THR A 106 19.90 -19.85 -24.59
N ARG A 107 18.66 -20.05 -24.14
CA ARG A 107 17.53 -19.11 -24.28
C ARG A 107 17.24 -18.29 -23.03
N MET A 108 18.26 -17.97 -22.24
CA MET A 108 18.08 -17.32 -20.93
C MET A 108 17.29 -15.99 -21.00
N GLN A 109 17.50 -15.18 -22.04
CA GLN A 109 16.78 -13.92 -22.21
C GLN A 109 15.27 -14.13 -22.40
N ASP A 110 14.88 -15.13 -23.20
CA ASP A 110 13.48 -15.50 -23.40
C ASP A 110 12.86 -16.03 -22.11
N ILE A 111 13.61 -16.87 -21.37
CA ILE A 111 13.20 -17.42 -20.08
C ILE A 111 12.94 -16.29 -19.06
N GLN A 112 13.85 -15.31 -18.96
CA GLN A 112 13.69 -14.16 -18.07
C GLN A 112 12.48 -13.31 -18.47
N GLY A 113 12.30 -13.05 -19.77
CA GLY A 113 11.14 -12.30 -20.29
C GLY A 113 9.82 -13.01 -20.02
N GLY A 114 9.78 -14.33 -20.22
CA GLY A 114 8.62 -15.17 -19.92
C GLY A 114 8.29 -15.20 -18.43
N PHE A 115 9.32 -15.32 -17.58
CA PHE A 115 9.16 -15.30 -16.13
C PHE A 115 8.61 -13.95 -15.62
N GLU A 116 9.16 -12.83 -16.08
CA GLU A 116 8.66 -11.50 -15.69
C GLU A 116 7.23 -11.26 -16.19
N THR A 117 6.89 -11.76 -17.38
CA THR A 117 5.51 -11.69 -17.90
C THR A 117 4.55 -12.50 -17.02
N LEU A 118 4.93 -13.73 -16.65
CA LEU A 118 4.13 -14.59 -15.78
C LEU A 118 3.94 -13.97 -14.39
N LYS A 119 5.00 -13.37 -13.84
CA LYS A 119 4.95 -12.64 -12.56
C LYS A 119 3.98 -11.47 -12.60
N ARG A 120 3.98 -10.67 -13.68
CA ARG A 120 3.03 -9.58 -13.86
C ARG A 120 1.59 -10.09 -14.01
N LYS A 121 1.36 -11.18 -14.75
CA LYS A 121 0.03 -11.81 -14.86
C LYS A 121 -0.48 -12.31 -13.50
N ALA A 122 0.37 -12.98 -12.72
CA ALA A 122 0.02 -13.44 -11.37
C ALA A 122 -0.37 -12.25 -10.46
N ARG A 123 0.41 -11.17 -10.52
CA ARG A 123 0.12 -9.94 -9.77
C ARG A 123 -1.19 -9.28 -10.22
N ALA A 124 -1.43 -9.21 -11.51
CA ALA A 124 -2.66 -8.65 -12.07
C ALA A 124 -3.90 -9.44 -11.62
N ARG A 125 -3.81 -10.78 -11.56
CA ARG A 125 -4.87 -11.64 -11.01
C ARG A 125 -5.13 -11.34 -9.53
N ASP A 126 -4.08 -11.25 -8.71
CA ASP A 126 -4.23 -10.96 -7.28
C ASP A 126 -4.90 -9.60 -7.05
N MET A 127 -4.54 -8.59 -7.86
CA MET A 127 -5.19 -7.28 -7.82
C MET A 127 -6.64 -7.32 -8.28
N SER A 128 -6.96 -8.10 -9.32
CA SER A 128 -8.34 -8.28 -9.77
C SER A 128 -9.21 -8.90 -8.67
N SER A 129 -8.68 -9.94 -8.00
CA SER A 129 -9.36 -10.59 -6.86
C SER A 129 -9.57 -9.64 -5.69
N GLU A 130 -8.66 -8.70 -5.46
CA GLU A 130 -8.85 -7.68 -4.44
C GLU A 130 -9.91 -6.65 -4.83
N LEU A 131 -9.91 -6.23 -6.10
CA LEU A 131 -10.90 -5.31 -6.65
C LEU A 131 -12.32 -5.92 -6.60
N ASP A 132 -12.46 -7.24 -6.71
CA ASP A 132 -13.75 -7.94 -6.48
C ASP A 132 -14.31 -7.72 -5.07
N GLY A 133 -13.46 -7.46 -4.07
CA GLY A 133 -13.86 -7.16 -2.70
C GLY A 133 -14.39 -5.73 -2.50
N ILE A 134 -14.27 -4.85 -3.50
CA ILE A 134 -14.62 -3.43 -3.41
C ILE A 134 -16.03 -3.22 -3.96
N THR A 135 -17.01 -3.17 -3.07
CA THR A 135 -18.45 -3.13 -3.44
C THR A 135 -19.09 -1.74 -3.40
N LEU A 136 -18.32 -0.66 -3.17
CA LEU A 136 -18.89 0.68 -3.08
C LEU A 136 -19.37 1.20 -4.44
N PRO A 137 -20.64 1.65 -4.57
CA PRO A 137 -21.19 2.14 -5.83
C PRO A 137 -20.38 3.29 -6.46
N ALA A 138 -19.87 4.21 -5.64
CA ALA A 138 -19.09 5.36 -6.10
C ALA A 138 -17.74 4.98 -6.73
N LEU A 139 -17.22 3.78 -6.45
CA LEU A 139 -15.95 3.30 -6.99
C LEU A 139 -16.12 2.32 -8.15
N LYS A 140 -17.34 1.87 -8.43
CA LYS A 140 -17.63 0.81 -9.41
C LYS A 140 -16.97 1.07 -10.77
N GLU A 141 -17.13 2.28 -11.33
CA GLU A 141 -16.59 2.59 -12.65
C GLU A 141 -15.05 2.57 -12.68
N ARG A 142 -14.40 3.05 -11.61
CA ARG A 142 -12.93 3.02 -11.50
C ARG A 142 -12.43 1.59 -11.35
N VAL A 143 -13.12 0.78 -10.54
CA VAL A 143 -12.81 -0.64 -10.33
C VAL A 143 -12.90 -1.41 -11.65
N GLU A 144 -14.00 -1.26 -12.41
CA GLU A 144 -14.17 -1.95 -13.70
C GLU A 144 -13.13 -1.51 -14.73
N ARG A 145 -12.82 -0.21 -14.77
CA ARG A 145 -11.77 0.33 -15.65
C ARG A 145 -10.40 -0.25 -15.31
N LEU A 146 -10.05 -0.34 -14.03
CA LEU A 146 -8.77 -0.89 -13.60
C LEU A 146 -8.69 -2.40 -13.91
N LYS A 147 -9.77 -3.16 -13.71
CA LYS A 147 -9.84 -4.58 -14.11
C LYS A 147 -9.66 -4.79 -15.61
N ALA A 148 -10.31 -3.96 -16.43
CA ALA A 148 -10.15 -4.01 -17.88
C ALA A 148 -8.69 -3.76 -18.27
N ASN A 149 -8.07 -2.73 -17.69
CA ASN A 149 -6.67 -2.38 -17.91
C ASN A 149 -5.70 -3.51 -17.50
N LEU A 150 -5.92 -4.13 -16.33
CA LEU A 150 -5.13 -5.26 -15.84
C LEU A 150 -5.18 -6.47 -16.78
N THR A 151 -6.29 -6.64 -17.50
CA THR A 151 -6.46 -7.72 -18.48
C THR A 151 -5.80 -7.38 -19.82
N SER A 152 -5.83 -6.11 -20.22
CA SER A 152 -5.34 -5.69 -21.54
C SER A 152 -3.84 -5.41 -21.60
N ASP A 153 -3.23 -4.85 -20.55
CA ASP A 153 -1.83 -4.41 -20.58
C ASP A 153 -1.12 -4.58 -19.23
N VAL A 154 -0.52 -5.75 -19.01
CA VAL A 154 0.25 -6.03 -17.79
C VAL A 154 1.58 -5.24 -17.70
N SER A 155 1.94 -4.45 -18.71
CA SER A 155 3.21 -3.72 -18.76
C SER A 155 3.22 -2.51 -17.82
N ARG A 156 2.04 -1.93 -17.53
CA ARG A 156 1.87 -0.72 -16.70
C ARG A 156 1.54 -1.04 -15.23
N MET A 157 2.09 -2.15 -14.74
CA MET A 157 1.77 -2.71 -13.42
C MET A 157 1.93 -1.70 -12.27
N GLU A 158 2.99 -0.90 -12.28
CA GLU A 158 3.29 0.08 -11.22
C GLU A 158 2.23 1.20 -11.14
N GLU A 159 1.70 1.63 -12.29
CA GLU A 159 0.64 2.62 -12.36
C GLU A 159 -0.65 2.06 -11.75
N TYR A 160 -0.97 0.81 -12.06
CA TYR A 160 -2.15 0.13 -11.55
C TYR A 160 -2.07 -0.13 -10.04
N GLU A 161 -0.89 -0.43 -9.51
CA GLU A 161 -0.69 -0.55 -8.07
C GLU A 161 -0.93 0.77 -7.34
N THR A 162 -0.49 1.88 -7.94
CA THR A 162 -0.75 3.23 -7.43
C THR A 162 -2.25 3.56 -7.45
N GLU A 163 -2.94 3.23 -8.54
CA GLU A 163 -4.39 3.44 -8.65
C GLU A 163 -5.17 2.57 -7.64
N LEU A 164 -4.80 1.29 -7.48
CA LEU A 164 -5.39 0.41 -6.48
C LEU A 164 -5.19 0.95 -5.05
N ALA A 165 -4.02 1.51 -4.74
CA ALA A 165 -3.76 2.13 -3.44
C ALA A 165 -4.70 3.32 -3.18
N ASP A 166 -4.96 4.16 -4.18
CA ASP A 166 -5.93 5.26 -4.06
C ASP A 166 -7.38 4.74 -3.91
N ILE A 167 -7.79 3.73 -4.70
CA ILE A 167 -9.11 3.10 -4.57
C ILE A 167 -9.29 2.53 -3.17
N ARG A 168 -8.29 1.82 -2.62
CA ARG A 168 -8.31 1.30 -1.23
C ARG A 168 -8.47 2.41 -0.21
N ARG A 169 -7.78 3.54 -0.40
CA ARG A 169 -7.87 4.70 0.49
C ARG A 169 -9.28 5.27 0.50
N ILE A 170 -9.85 5.54 -0.68
CA ILE A 170 -11.21 6.07 -0.81
C ILE A 170 -12.25 5.07 -0.30
N PHE A 171 -12.07 3.78 -0.61
CA PHE A 171 -12.98 2.73 -0.13
C PHE A 171 -13.04 2.70 1.39
N LYS A 172 -11.89 2.76 2.07
CA LYS A 172 -11.84 2.85 3.54
C LYS A 172 -12.57 4.12 4.01
N GLU A 173 -12.26 5.28 3.46
CA GLU A 173 -12.88 6.55 3.86
C GLU A 173 -14.42 6.54 3.71
N GLN A 174 -14.93 6.03 2.58
CA GLN A 174 -16.35 6.00 2.29
C GLN A 174 -17.11 4.90 3.03
N PHE A 175 -16.57 3.69 3.10
CA PHE A 175 -17.19 2.58 3.83
C PHE A 175 -17.42 2.93 5.30
N PHE A 176 -16.47 3.62 5.94
CA PHE A 176 -16.65 4.12 7.31
C PHE A 176 -17.72 5.20 7.39
N THR A 177 -17.74 6.10 6.42
CA THR A 177 -18.72 7.18 6.36
C THR A 177 -20.14 6.62 6.23
N GLU A 178 -20.37 5.66 5.33
CA GLU A 178 -21.65 4.99 5.14
C GLU A 178 -22.03 4.15 6.36
N SER A 179 -21.09 3.38 6.93
CA SER A 179 -21.35 2.58 8.14
C SER A 179 -21.70 3.43 9.37
N VAL A 180 -21.16 4.66 9.45
CA VAL A 180 -21.53 5.61 10.50
C VAL A 180 -22.86 6.28 10.19
N ALA A 181 -23.10 6.70 8.94
CA ALA A 181 -24.34 7.37 8.50
C ALA A 181 -25.57 6.46 8.60
N VAL A 182 -25.49 5.22 8.12
CA VAL A 182 -26.62 4.26 8.15
C VAL A 182 -27.06 3.96 9.59
N GLU A 183 -26.14 3.93 10.55
CA GLU A 183 -26.50 3.76 11.97
C GLU A 183 -27.00 5.06 12.62
N ILE A 184 -26.56 6.23 12.15
CA ILE A 184 -27.09 7.53 12.57
C ILE A 184 -28.56 7.64 12.16
N GLU A 185 -28.92 7.25 10.94
CA GLU A 185 -30.30 7.33 10.41
C GLU A 185 -31.27 6.34 11.06
N LYS A 186 -30.79 5.16 11.48
CA LYS A 186 -31.64 4.13 12.10
C LYS A 186 -32.08 4.46 13.52
N GLU A 187 -31.42 5.41 14.18
CA GLU A 187 -31.73 5.77 15.56
C GLU A 187 -32.34 7.18 15.60
N PRO A 188 -33.46 7.36 16.34
CA PRO A 188 -34.11 8.65 16.45
C PRO A 188 -33.13 9.70 16.96
N ALA A 189 -33.20 10.91 16.41
CA ALA A 189 -32.39 12.03 16.85
C ALA A 189 -32.42 12.10 18.38
N PRO A 190 -31.26 12.24 19.05
CA PRO A 190 -31.23 12.30 20.49
C PRO A 190 -32.17 13.41 20.94
N LYS A 191 -33.17 13.04 21.76
CA LYS A 191 -34.03 14.04 22.43
C LYS A 191 -33.08 14.89 23.26
N LEU A 192 -32.80 16.10 22.79
CA LEU A 192 -32.16 17.13 23.58
C LEU A 192 -32.88 17.13 24.92
N GLN A 193 -32.20 16.68 25.98
CA GLN A 193 -32.75 16.82 27.31
C GLN A 193 -33.06 18.30 27.45
N GLU A 194 -34.34 18.62 27.61
CA GLU A 194 -34.88 19.97 27.75
C GLU A 194 -34.35 20.58 29.05
N ALA A 195 -33.04 20.85 29.11
CA ALA A 195 -32.49 21.80 30.03
C ALA A 195 -33.03 23.14 29.54
N ALA A 196 -34.05 23.65 30.21
CA ALA A 196 -34.76 24.91 29.98
C ALA A 196 -33.81 26.01 29.45
N THR A 197 -33.62 26.07 28.14
CA THR A 197 -32.68 26.97 27.49
C THR A 197 -33.51 27.93 26.69
N LYS A 198 -33.50 29.18 27.16
CA LYS A 198 -33.95 30.35 26.42
C LYS A 198 -33.49 30.20 24.96
N LYS A 199 -34.42 30.39 24.02
CA LYS A 199 -34.15 30.43 22.59
C LYS A 199 -32.86 31.24 22.37
N PRO A 200 -31.79 30.67 21.79
CA PRO A 200 -30.54 31.38 21.66
C PRO A 200 -30.76 32.66 20.86
N GLU A 201 -30.38 33.81 21.44
CA GLU A 201 -30.57 35.13 20.82
C GLU A 201 -29.72 35.34 19.55
N ARG A 202 -28.80 34.43 19.26
CA ARG A 202 -27.91 34.47 18.10
C ARG A 202 -28.04 33.22 17.22
N PRO A 203 -27.88 33.35 15.89
CA PRO A 203 -27.79 32.20 15.00
C PRO A 203 -26.62 31.30 15.43
N ALA A 204 -26.84 29.98 15.37
CA ALA A 204 -25.82 29.01 15.76
C ALA A 204 -24.61 29.08 14.81
N GLU A 205 -23.42 29.24 15.38
CA GLU A 205 -22.18 29.26 14.61
C GLU A 205 -21.80 27.82 14.22
N PRO A 206 -21.36 27.55 12.98
CA PRO A 206 -21.00 26.21 12.56
C PRO A 206 -19.83 25.66 13.39
N MET A 207 -19.93 24.38 13.77
CA MET A 207 -18.88 23.68 14.50
C MET A 207 -17.65 23.49 13.61
N ILE A 208 -16.49 24.01 14.03
CA ILE A 208 -15.22 23.78 13.35
C ILE A 208 -14.27 23.06 14.31
N VAL A 209 -13.89 21.83 13.97
CA VAL A 209 -12.90 21.06 14.75
C VAL A 209 -11.50 21.42 14.29
N ASN A 210 -10.71 21.93 15.23
CA ASN A 210 -9.32 22.32 15.00
C ASN A 210 -8.38 21.15 15.26
N ASP A 211 -8.53 20.48 16.41
CA ASP A 211 -7.68 19.38 16.84
C ASP A 211 -8.48 18.27 17.51
N ILE A 212 -8.00 17.03 17.35
CA ILE A 212 -8.53 15.83 17.97
C ILE A 212 -7.38 15.12 18.67
N PHE A 213 -7.51 14.89 19.96
CA PHE A 213 -6.54 14.17 20.78
C PHE A 213 -7.15 12.87 21.26
N LEU A 214 -6.39 11.79 21.16
CA LEU A 214 -6.66 10.52 21.79
C LEU A 214 -5.73 10.33 22.97
N ILE A 215 -6.32 10.13 24.13
CA ILE A 215 -5.62 10.00 25.40
C ILE A 215 -6.11 8.71 26.06
N HIS A 216 -5.22 7.96 26.69
CA HIS A 216 -5.61 6.87 27.55
C HIS A 216 -6.18 7.42 28.88
N LYS A 217 -6.99 6.64 29.60
CA LYS A 217 -7.65 7.05 30.85
C LYS A 217 -6.70 7.49 31.96
N ASP A 218 -5.43 7.07 31.90
CA ASP A 218 -4.37 7.49 32.83
C ASP A 218 -3.74 8.85 32.46
N GLY A 219 -4.23 9.48 31.38
CA GLY A 219 -3.75 10.75 30.87
C GLY A 219 -2.58 10.65 29.89
N LYS A 220 -2.08 9.45 29.58
CA LYS A 220 -1.01 9.27 28.60
C LYS A 220 -1.54 9.54 27.18
N PHE A 221 -0.71 10.24 26.41
CA PHE A 221 -1.04 10.61 25.04
C PHE A 221 -0.90 9.41 24.10
N ILE A 222 -1.86 9.23 23.19
CA ILE A 222 -1.82 8.19 22.15
C ILE A 222 -1.63 8.84 20.78
N SER A 223 -2.55 9.69 20.35
CA SER A 223 -2.47 10.32 19.02
C SER A 223 -3.10 11.70 18.98
N HIS A 224 -2.70 12.48 17.97
CA HIS A 224 -3.23 13.81 17.68
C HIS A 224 -3.44 13.94 16.18
N HIS A 225 -4.59 14.49 15.80
CA HIS A 225 -4.93 14.83 14.43
C HIS A 225 -5.40 16.28 14.40
N THR A 226 -4.92 17.05 13.42
CA THR A 226 -5.26 18.46 13.26
C THR A 226 -5.71 18.72 11.83
N THR A 227 -6.63 19.68 11.66
CA THR A 227 -7.02 20.18 10.33
C THR A 227 -6.14 21.32 9.83
N ARG A 228 -5.24 21.84 10.68
CA ARG A 228 -4.46 23.05 10.43
C ARG A 228 -3.00 22.72 10.12
N THR A 229 -2.35 23.52 9.27
CA THR A 229 -0.88 23.48 9.10
C THR A 229 -0.23 24.18 10.28
N THR A 230 0.27 23.43 11.26
CA THR A 230 0.76 23.98 12.52
C THR A 230 2.20 24.51 12.45
N GLY A 231 2.39 25.79 12.74
CA GLY A 231 3.71 26.40 13.01
C GLY A 231 4.24 26.07 14.42
N ARG A 232 5.51 26.42 14.72
CA ARG A 232 6.13 26.16 16.04
C ARG A 232 5.38 26.82 17.21
N GLU A 233 4.85 28.03 17.01
CA GLU A 233 4.08 28.74 18.06
C GLU A 233 2.76 28.02 18.36
N GLU A 234 2.07 27.53 17.34
CA GLU A 234 0.81 26.79 17.48
C GLU A 234 1.00 25.42 18.16
N GLN A 235 2.17 24.78 18.01
CA GLN A 235 2.49 23.57 18.78
C GLN A 235 2.48 23.83 20.29
N THR A 236 2.95 25.00 20.73
CA THR A 236 2.93 25.36 22.16
C THR A 236 1.50 25.51 22.66
N GLU A 237 0.60 26.06 21.83
CA GLU A 237 -0.82 26.17 22.14
C GLU A 237 -1.48 24.78 22.25
N ILE A 238 -1.19 23.88 21.31
CA ILE A 238 -1.68 22.48 21.32
C ILE A 238 -1.30 21.75 22.62
N PHE A 239 -0.05 21.90 23.08
CA PHE A 239 0.38 21.30 24.35
C PHE A 239 -0.29 21.95 25.58
N SER A 240 -0.60 23.24 25.51
CA SER A 240 -1.37 23.94 26.55
C SER A 240 -2.79 23.40 26.66
N ASP A 241 -3.47 23.19 25.52
CA ASP A 241 -4.80 22.61 25.46
C ASP A 241 -4.81 21.18 26.03
N LEU A 242 -3.80 20.36 25.66
CA LEU A 242 -3.64 19.01 26.19
C LEU A 242 -3.45 19.00 27.72
N ARG A 243 -2.65 19.95 28.26
CA ARG A 243 -2.46 20.10 29.72
C ARG A 243 -3.77 20.50 30.39
N THR A 244 -4.54 21.41 29.78
CA THR A 244 -5.85 21.84 30.28
C THR A 244 -6.80 20.66 30.41
N VAL A 245 -6.85 19.78 29.42
CA VAL A 245 -7.69 18.58 29.47
C VAL A 245 -7.23 17.57 30.49
N ARG A 246 -5.92 17.30 30.60
CA ARG A 246 -5.39 16.42 31.65
C ARG A 246 -5.76 16.91 33.06
N ASN A 247 -5.74 18.22 33.27
CA ASN A 247 -6.18 18.82 34.53
C ASN A 247 -7.70 18.70 34.71
N TYR A 248 -8.47 18.89 33.64
CA TYR A 248 -9.93 18.75 33.68
C TYR A 248 -10.38 17.32 33.98
N LEU A 249 -9.69 16.29 33.47
CA LEU A 249 -9.99 14.88 33.78
C LEU A 249 -9.85 14.54 35.27
N LYS A 250 -9.11 15.36 36.03
CA LYS A 250 -8.97 15.24 37.49
C LYS A 250 -9.96 16.13 38.27
N SER A 251 -10.74 16.95 37.56
CA SER A 251 -11.69 17.89 38.17
C SER A 251 -12.94 17.16 38.65
N PRO A 252 -13.54 17.56 39.79
CA PRO A 252 -14.82 17.02 40.24
C PRO A 252 -15.99 17.36 39.30
N LYS A 253 -15.81 18.32 38.39
CA LYS A 253 -16.83 18.68 37.38
C LYS A 253 -16.88 17.70 36.21
N TYR A 254 -15.87 16.84 36.07
CA TYR A 254 -15.79 15.89 34.98
C TYR A 254 -16.77 14.74 35.20
N MET A 255 -17.64 14.51 34.22
CA MET A 255 -18.55 13.37 34.21
C MET A 255 -18.05 12.32 33.22
N PRO A 256 -17.56 11.15 33.68
CA PRO A 256 -17.11 10.10 32.77
C PRO A 256 -18.29 9.57 31.93
N ARG A 257 -18.00 9.14 30.69
CA ARG A 257 -18.99 8.61 29.74
C ARG A 257 -20.13 9.56 29.38
N ARG A 258 -19.91 10.87 29.55
CA ARG A 258 -20.81 11.93 29.08
C ARG A 258 -20.00 12.99 28.34
N LEU A 259 -20.64 13.69 27.40
CA LEU A 259 -20.01 14.81 26.72
C LEU A 259 -19.79 15.95 27.73
N ASN A 260 -18.53 16.29 27.96
CA ASN A 260 -18.16 17.45 28.76
C ASN A 260 -17.73 18.58 27.82
N VAL A 261 -18.20 19.80 28.07
CA VAL A 261 -17.82 20.98 27.27
C VAL A 261 -17.18 22.03 28.18
N ILE A 262 -15.95 22.40 27.87
CA ILE A 262 -15.16 23.41 28.58
C ILE A 262 -15.10 24.65 27.68
N ASN A 263 -15.63 25.78 28.14
CA ASN A 263 -15.56 27.03 27.39
C ASN A 263 -14.25 27.76 27.70
N LEU A 264 -13.45 28.06 26.66
CA LEU A 264 -12.17 28.77 26.72
C LEU A 264 -12.17 29.91 25.69
N ASN A 265 -12.63 31.10 26.10
CA ASN A 265 -12.77 32.27 25.23
C ASN A 265 -13.63 31.94 23.99
N GLN A 266 -13.07 32.04 22.79
CA GLN A 266 -13.72 31.71 21.51
C GLN A 266 -13.66 30.23 21.16
N LYS A 267 -12.88 29.44 21.91
CA LYS A 267 -12.72 28.00 21.74
C LYS A 267 -13.53 27.25 22.79
N LYS A 268 -13.96 26.05 22.44
CA LYS A 268 -14.55 25.07 23.34
C LYS A 268 -13.70 23.82 23.28
N ILE A 269 -13.50 23.16 24.41
CA ILE A 269 -12.91 21.82 24.46
C ILE A 269 -14.02 20.83 24.78
N VAL A 270 -14.25 19.89 23.89
CA VAL A 270 -15.24 18.82 24.05
C VAL A 270 -14.50 17.55 24.44
N VAL A 271 -14.89 16.93 25.56
CA VAL A 271 -14.23 15.75 26.11
C VAL A 271 -15.24 14.65 26.33
N LEU A 272 -14.99 13.47 25.77
CA LEU A 272 -15.78 12.26 25.99
C LEU A 272 -14.85 11.10 26.32
N SER A 273 -15.26 10.27 27.28
CA SER A 273 -14.51 9.08 27.70
C SER A 273 -15.28 7.79 27.53
N GLY A 274 -14.56 6.74 27.18
CA GLY A 274 -14.98 5.35 27.26
C GLY A 274 -14.47 4.68 28.53
N ASN A 275 -14.13 3.39 28.41
CA ASN A 275 -13.57 2.58 29.50
C ASN A 275 -12.06 2.77 29.67
N TYR A 276 -11.36 3.02 28.56
CA TYR A 276 -9.90 3.10 28.47
C TYR A 276 -9.45 4.35 27.73
N LEU A 277 -10.27 4.85 26.79
CA LEU A 277 -9.92 5.96 25.92
C LEU A 277 -10.69 7.23 26.30
N VAL A 278 -10.04 8.37 26.07
CA VAL A 278 -10.61 9.71 26.15
C VAL A 278 -10.33 10.40 24.84
N VAL A 279 -11.39 10.86 24.17
CA VAL A 279 -11.27 11.73 23.01
C VAL A 279 -11.55 13.16 23.43
N MET A 280 -10.67 14.04 22.99
CA MET A 280 -10.73 15.47 23.21
C MET A 280 -10.76 16.18 21.86
N LEU A 281 -11.72 17.08 21.66
CA LEU A 281 -11.84 17.92 20.49
C LEU A 281 -11.65 19.38 20.89
N THR A 282 -10.79 20.12 20.18
CA THR A 282 -10.79 21.59 20.25
C THR A 282 -11.69 22.11 19.14
N VAL A 283 -12.68 22.91 19.50
CA VAL A 283 -13.73 23.39 18.60
C VAL A 283 -13.92 24.88 18.68
N THR A 284 -14.20 25.51 17.56
CA THR A 284 -14.77 26.87 17.47
C THR A 284 -16.22 26.78 17.00
N GLY A 285 -17.04 27.77 17.38
CA GLY A 285 -18.48 27.77 17.10
C GLY A 285 -19.31 26.97 18.11
N ASP A 286 -20.50 26.53 17.70
CA ASP A 286 -21.42 25.77 18.56
C ASP A 286 -21.26 24.26 18.39
N VAL A 287 -21.22 23.53 19.51
CA VAL A 287 -21.00 22.07 19.51
C VAL A 287 -22.23 21.40 18.91
N ASN A 288 -22.02 20.59 17.87
CA ASN A 288 -23.11 19.88 17.21
C ASN A 288 -23.72 18.81 18.16
N PRO A 289 -25.05 18.70 18.29
CA PRO A 289 -25.67 17.69 19.16
C PRO A 289 -25.27 16.24 18.87
N TRP A 290 -24.87 15.95 17.62
CA TRP A 290 -24.42 14.61 17.21
C TRP A 290 -22.99 14.27 17.64
N THR A 291 -22.22 15.25 18.15
CA THR A 291 -20.83 15.05 18.55
C THR A 291 -20.69 13.96 19.62
N ASP A 292 -21.54 13.96 20.65
CA ASP A 292 -21.50 12.94 21.72
C ASP A 292 -21.60 11.53 21.15
N ARG A 293 -22.59 11.32 20.29
CA ARG A 293 -22.89 10.01 19.70
C ARG A 293 -21.79 9.52 18.77
N ILE A 294 -21.29 10.39 17.88
CA ILE A 294 -20.24 10.04 16.93
C ILE A 294 -18.93 9.72 17.66
N VAL A 295 -18.52 10.59 18.60
CA VAL A 295 -17.30 10.37 19.37
C VAL A 295 -17.42 9.12 20.22
N GLY A 296 -18.57 8.90 20.87
CA GLY A 296 -18.81 7.71 21.70
C GLY A 296 -18.74 6.42 20.90
N LYS A 297 -19.31 6.40 19.69
CA LYS A 297 -19.22 5.25 18.78
C LYS A 297 -17.78 4.98 18.35
N VAL A 298 -17.02 6.02 17.99
CA VAL A 298 -15.61 5.89 17.61
C VAL A 298 -14.79 5.32 18.77
N ILE A 299 -14.99 5.83 20.00
CA ILE A 299 -14.36 5.28 21.20
C ILE A 299 -14.70 3.80 21.37
N ASN A 300 -15.98 3.42 21.29
CA ASN A 300 -16.40 2.03 21.46
C ASN A 300 -15.78 1.09 20.41
N LEU A 301 -15.67 1.53 19.15
CA LEU A 301 -15.03 0.74 18.09
C LEU A 301 -13.53 0.56 18.35
N MET A 302 -12.82 1.61 18.74
CA MET A 302 -11.41 1.54 19.13
C MET A 302 -11.20 0.61 20.33
N GLU A 303 -12.02 0.78 21.39
CA GLU A 303 -11.90 -0.04 22.60
C GLU A 303 -12.17 -1.51 22.36
N ARG A 304 -13.11 -1.84 21.46
CA ARG A 304 -13.39 -3.23 21.08
C ARG A 304 -12.26 -3.85 20.26
N GLU A 305 -11.66 -3.09 19.34
CA GLU A 305 -10.59 -3.59 18.46
C GLU A 305 -9.26 -3.76 19.22
N ASP A 306 -8.93 -2.83 20.12
CA ASP A 306 -7.65 -2.78 20.83
C ASP A 306 -7.77 -3.11 22.35
N GLU A 307 -8.85 -3.77 22.81
CA GLU A 307 -9.09 -4.01 24.25
C GLU A 307 -7.88 -4.60 25.00
N PRO A 308 -7.20 -5.66 24.49
CA PRO A 308 -6.07 -6.25 25.20
C PRO A 308 -4.92 -5.26 25.38
N ALA A 309 -4.60 -4.48 24.34
CA ALA A 309 -3.53 -3.49 24.38
C ALA A 309 -3.87 -2.31 25.31
N LEU A 310 -5.12 -1.87 25.30
CA LEU A 310 -5.61 -0.78 26.14
C LEU A 310 -5.65 -1.15 27.63
N ARG A 311 -6.00 -2.40 27.94
CA ARG A 311 -6.04 -2.87 29.34
C ARG A 311 -4.66 -2.85 30.00
N THR A 312 -3.61 -3.20 29.24
CA THR A 312 -2.22 -3.23 29.72
C THR A 312 -1.39 -2.08 29.16
N PHE A 313 -2.02 -0.94 28.84
CA PHE A 313 -1.36 0.15 28.14
C PHE A 313 -0.21 0.76 28.96
N ALA A 314 1.01 0.56 28.50
CA ALA A 314 2.22 1.06 29.15
C ALA A 314 2.62 2.48 28.70
N GLY A 315 1.96 3.05 27.69
CA GLY A 315 2.31 4.34 27.11
C GLY A 315 2.94 4.27 25.73
N ASP A 316 2.98 3.11 25.09
CA ASP A 316 3.43 2.93 23.70
C ASP A 316 2.26 3.12 22.73
N PRO A 317 2.19 4.24 21.98
CA PRO A 317 1.07 4.51 21.07
C PRO A 317 0.92 3.48 19.95
N SER A 318 2.01 2.80 19.56
CA SER A 318 1.99 1.83 18.45
C SER A 318 1.19 0.57 18.79
N SER A 319 0.95 0.30 20.07
CA SER A 319 0.12 -0.80 20.54
C SER A 319 -1.37 -0.62 20.25
N VAL A 320 -1.83 0.61 20.02
CA VAL A 320 -3.23 0.95 19.70
C VAL A 320 -3.37 1.09 18.19
N LYS A 321 -3.42 -0.06 17.49
CA LYS A 321 -3.34 -0.13 16.02
C LYS A 321 -4.49 0.59 15.34
N SER A 322 -5.64 0.65 15.99
CA SER A 322 -6.85 1.23 15.41
C SER A 322 -6.91 2.76 15.51
N ALA A 323 -6.05 3.39 16.33
CA ALA A 323 -6.07 4.83 16.61
C ALA A 323 -6.02 5.69 15.33
N GLY A 324 -5.04 5.47 14.44
CA GLY A 324 -4.89 6.27 13.23
C GLY A 324 -6.12 6.19 12.31
N LYS A 325 -6.65 4.98 12.13
CA LYS A 325 -7.83 4.68 11.29
C LYS A 325 -9.07 5.42 11.81
N TYR A 326 -9.40 5.25 13.08
CA TYR A 326 -10.63 5.80 13.65
C TYR A 326 -10.56 7.30 13.95
N MET A 327 -9.38 7.82 14.30
CA MET A 327 -9.21 9.27 14.51
C MET A 327 -9.32 10.06 13.22
N THR A 328 -8.81 9.51 12.11
CA THR A 328 -8.99 10.09 10.77
C THR A 328 -10.47 10.09 10.37
N ALA A 329 -11.18 8.98 10.61
CA ALA A 329 -12.61 8.88 10.36
C ALA A 329 -13.41 9.88 11.21
N LEU A 330 -13.04 10.06 12.49
CA LEU A 330 -13.67 11.03 13.38
C LEU A 330 -13.47 12.46 12.88
N LEU A 331 -12.25 12.81 12.45
CA LEU A 331 -11.96 14.12 11.86
C LEU A 331 -12.88 14.42 10.68
N TYR A 332 -13.02 13.47 9.76
CA TYR A 332 -13.89 13.61 8.59
C TYR A 332 -15.36 13.75 8.98
N ALA A 333 -15.85 12.93 9.91
CA ALA A 333 -17.21 13.01 10.41
C ALA A 333 -17.50 14.38 11.03
N CYS A 334 -16.58 14.90 11.85
CA CYS A 334 -16.68 16.23 12.44
C CYS A 334 -16.69 17.36 11.41
N VAL A 335 -15.87 17.29 10.36
CA VAL A 335 -15.88 18.27 9.26
C VAL A 335 -17.23 18.27 8.54
N ARG A 336 -17.86 17.11 8.35
CA ARG A 336 -19.20 17.02 7.76
C ARG A 336 -20.27 17.63 8.66
N LEU A 337 -20.21 17.38 9.98
CA LEU A 337 -21.14 18.00 10.94
C LEU A 337 -21.08 19.53 10.92
N GLY A 338 -19.90 20.11 10.70
CA GLY A 338 -19.70 21.55 10.60
C GLY A 338 -20.34 22.19 9.36
N LYS A 339 -20.44 21.45 8.25
CA LYS A 339 -21.03 21.94 6.98
C LYS A 339 -22.55 21.87 6.95
N GLY A 340 -23.16 21.00 7.77
CA GLY A 340 -24.57 20.62 7.69
C GLY A 340 -25.57 21.52 8.42
N GLY A 341 -25.39 22.85 8.41
CA GLY A 341 -26.23 23.83 9.12
C GLY A 341 -27.73 23.85 8.78
N ASN A 342 -28.23 22.96 7.92
CA ASN A 342 -29.66 22.75 7.65
C ASN A 342 -30.08 21.30 7.92
N GLY A 343 -30.05 20.89 9.19
CA GLY A 343 -31.13 20.12 9.82
C GLY A 343 -31.55 18.74 9.30
N ALA A 344 -30.89 18.13 8.32
CA ALA A 344 -31.18 16.75 7.93
C ALA A 344 -29.89 16.00 7.53
N PRO A 345 -29.68 14.76 8.00
CA PRO A 345 -28.74 13.86 7.34
C PRO A 345 -29.18 13.70 5.87
N PRO A 346 -28.24 13.58 4.90
CA PRO A 346 -28.61 13.30 3.52
C PRO A 346 -29.43 12.01 3.49
N GLN A 347 -30.63 12.06 2.88
CA GLN A 347 -31.44 10.87 2.61
C GLN A 347 -30.78 9.95 1.59
#